data_AF-A0A2H9MLE7-F1
#
_entry.id   AF-A0A2H9MLE7-F1
#
_cell.length_a   1.000
_cell.length_b   1.000
_cell.length_c   1.000
_cell.angle_alpha   90.00
_cell.angle_beta   90.00
_cell.angle_gamma   90.00
#
_symmetry.space_group_name_H-M   'P 1'
#
loop_
_entity.id
_entity.type
_entity.pdbx_description
1 polymer ?
#
loop_
_entity_poly.entity_id
_entity_poly.type
_entity_poly.pdbx_seq_one_letter_code
_entity_poly.pdbx_strand_id
1 'polypeptide(L)'
;MALDKKTSEELWGEEGPYSQVQVLKEIRILDDKVTREFYYVYANINPATHKILKKNKKKIKEDFIHEFLRDAKFKSKKEGYVWWLYGQEVYNSRGANQMAKKMSEMVIKMHNLVMELLGIESKYNPIRDKSGYSGYV
;
A
#
# COMPACT_ATOMS: atom_id res chain seq x y z
N MET A 1 -2.05 18.74 -17.36
CA MET A 1 -3.18 18.02 -17.99
C MET A 1 -4.21 17.74 -16.91
N ALA A 2 -5.50 17.98 -17.17
CA ALA A 2 -6.54 17.54 -16.23
C ALA A 2 -6.71 16.02 -16.34
N LEU A 3 -6.73 15.31 -15.21
CA LEU A 3 -7.06 13.89 -15.18
C LEU A 3 -8.51 13.70 -15.65
N ASP A 4 -8.80 12.61 -16.36
CA ASP A 4 -10.18 12.27 -16.63
C ASP A 4 -10.93 11.99 -15.32
N LYS A 5 -12.20 12.38 -15.25
CA LYS A 5 -13.01 12.32 -14.02
C LYS A 5 -13.01 10.93 -13.37
N LYS A 6 -13.02 9.87 -14.19
CA LYS A 6 -13.02 8.48 -13.71
C LYS A 6 -11.68 8.11 -13.08
N THR A 7 -10.56 8.50 -13.67
CA THR A 7 -9.23 8.27 -13.08
C THR A 7 -9.06 9.06 -11.78
N SER A 8 -9.58 10.28 -11.69
CA SER A 8 -9.57 11.07 -10.45
C SER A 8 -10.35 10.39 -9.32
N GLU A 9 -11.56 9.88 -9.59
CA GLU A 9 -12.34 9.11 -8.62
C GLU A 9 -11.64 7.80 -8.19
N GLU A 10 -10.98 7.13 -9.14
CA GLU A 10 -10.27 5.87 -8.91
C GLU A 10 -8.91 6.04 -8.20
N LEU A 11 -8.38 7.27 -8.06
CA LEU A 11 -7.18 7.56 -7.27
C LEU A 11 -7.47 7.64 -5.76
N TRP A 12 -8.73 7.83 -5.38
CA TRP A 12 -9.22 8.04 -4.01
C TRP A 12 -8.74 9.32 -3.31
N GLY A 13 -7.61 9.91 -3.70
CA GLY A 13 -7.13 11.20 -3.20
C GLY A 13 -7.50 12.35 -4.12
N GLU A 14 -7.67 13.54 -3.53
CA GLU A 14 -8.00 14.77 -4.28
C GLU A 14 -6.84 15.24 -5.17
N GLU A 15 -5.59 15.11 -4.69
CA GLU A 15 -4.39 15.59 -5.38
C GLU A 15 -3.47 14.46 -5.87
N GLY A 16 -3.83 13.20 -5.66
CA GLY A 16 -2.96 12.07 -5.99
C GLY A 16 -3.50 10.71 -5.53
N PRO A 17 -2.75 9.62 -5.74
CA PRO A 17 -3.17 8.30 -5.29
C PRO A 17 -3.24 8.24 -3.75
N TYR A 18 -4.36 7.75 -3.23
CA TYR A 18 -4.57 7.46 -1.82
C TYR A 18 -4.64 5.94 -1.63
N SER A 19 -4.03 5.41 -0.59
CA SER A 19 -3.95 3.97 -0.29
C SER A 19 -3.59 3.81 1.18
N GLN A 20 -3.77 2.61 1.72
CA GLN A 20 -3.50 2.35 3.13
C GLN A 20 -2.80 1.02 3.33
N VAL A 21 -1.97 0.96 4.38
CA VAL A 21 -1.37 -0.26 4.91
C VAL A 21 -2.06 -0.58 6.23
N GLN A 22 -2.39 -1.85 6.43
CA GLN A 22 -3.10 -2.35 7.60
C GLN A 22 -2.29 -3.43 8.30
N VAL A 23 -2.37 -3.44 9.63
CA VAL A 23 -1.92 -4.54 10.47
C VAL A 23 -3.16 -5.14 11.12
N LEU A 24 -3.46 -6.40 10.79
CA LEU A 24 -4.55 -7.15 11.40
C LEU A 24 -3.97 -8.11 12.44
N LYS A 25 -4.44 -7.99 13.68
CA LYS A 25 -4.14 -8.94 14.75
C LYS A 25 -5.30 -9.90 14.92
N GLU A 26 -5.03 -11.19 14.82
CA GLU A 26 -5.99 -12.24 15.17
C GLU A 26 -5.54 -12.92 16.46
N ILE A 27 -6.43 -12.97 17.46
CA ILE A 27 -6.21 -13.68 18.72
C ILE A 27 -7.07 -14.94 18.71
N ARG A 28 -6.44 -16.11 18.82
CA ARG A 28 -7.12 -17.41 18.87
C ARG A 28 -7.27 -17.82 20.33
N ILE A 29 -8.50 -17.92 20.81
CA ILE A 29 -8.84 -18.31 22.18
C ILE A 29 -9.38 -19.73 22.13
N LEU A 30 -8.90 -20.59 23.03
CA LEU A 30 -9.44 -21.92 23.26
C LEU A 30 -9.68 -22.06 24.76
N ASP A 31 -10.91 -22.42 25.12
CA ASP A 31 -11.38 -22.46 26.50
C ASP A 31 -11.12 -21.14 27.24
N ASP A 32 -10.33 -21.17 28.31
CA ASP A 32 -10.03 -20.05 29.19
C ASP A 32 -8.69 -19.36 28.87
N LYS A 33 -8.04 -19.70 27.76
CA LYS A 33 -6.70 -19.18 27.41
C LYS A 33 -6.55 -18.73 25.97
N VAL A 34 -5.67 -17.73 25.79
CA VAL A 34 -5.14 -17.37 24.48
C VAL A 34 -4.18 -18.47 24.04
N THR A 35 -4.43 -19.04 22.86
CA THR A 35 -3.59 -20.11 22.29
C THR A 35 -2.55 -19.58 21.33
N ARG A 36 -2.92 -18.62 20.47
CA ARG A 36 -2.06 -18.07 19.42
C ARG A 36 -2.46 -16.65 19.09
N GLU A 37 -1.47 -15.83 18.73
CA GLU A 37 -1.67 -14.55 18.09
C GLU A 37 -1.05 -14.58 16.70
N PHE A 38 -1.80 -14.13 15.70
CA PHE A 38 -1.30 -13.95 14.33
C PHE A 38 -1.38 -12.48 13.97
N TYR A 39 -0.38 -12.00 13.25
CA TYR A 39 -0.37 -10.67 12.71
C TYR A 39 -0.23 -10.77 11.20
N TYR A 40 -1.09 -10.05 10.49
CA TYR A 40 -1.06 -9.96 9.04
C TYR A 40 -0.87 -8.53 8.59
N VAL A 41 -0.05 -8.33 7.56
CA VAL A 41 0.22 -7.02 6.99
C VAL A 41 -0.18 -7.02 5.52
N TYR A 42 -1.06 -6.09 5.17
CA TYR A 42 -1.55 -5.93 3.81
C TYR A 42 -1.83 -4.48 3.46
N ALA A 43 -1.99 -4.19 2.18
CA ALA A 43 -2.33 -2.87 1.69
C ALA A 43 -3.57 -2.91 0.80
N ASN A 44 -4.37 -1.86 0.90
CA ASN A 44 -5.43 -1.53 -0.03
C ASN A 44 -4.93 -0.45 -0.96
N ILE A 45 -4.75 -0.81 -2.22
CA ILE A 45 -4.23 0.05 -3.26
C ILE A 45 -5.37 0.51 -4.15
N ASN A 46 -5.44 1.80 -4.45
CA ASN A 46 -6.52 2.34 -5.28
C ASN A 46 -6.51 1.71 -6.70
N PRO A 47 -7.68 1.58 -7.35
CA PRO A 47 -7.77 0.96 -8.67
C PRO A 47 -6.94 1.66 -9.76
N ALA A 48 -6.83 2.99 -9.72
CA ALA A 48 -6.09 3.76 -10.72
C ALA A 48 -4.60 3.40 -10.71
N THR A 49 -3.98 3.29 -9.53
CA THR A 49 -2.58 2.88 -9.35
C THR A 49 -2.31 1.56 -10.06
N HIS A 50 -3.11 0.52 -9.79
CA HIS A 50 -2.93 -0.77 -10.45
C HIS A 50 -3.08 -0.66 -11.98
N LYS A 51 -4.10 0.05 -12.46
CA LYS A 51 -4.37 0.23 -13.90
C LYS A 51 -3.22 0.93 -14.63
N ILE A 52 -2.69 2.01 -14.04
CA ILE A 52 -1.61 2.82 -14.60
C ILE A 52 -0.31 2.01 -14.65
N LEU A 53 0.03 1.32 -13.57
CA LEU A 53 1.21 0.48 -13.51
C LEU A 53 1.11 -0.69 -14.48
N LYS A 54 -0.06 -1.35 -14.58
CA LYS A 54 -0.28 -2.43 -15.54
C LYS A 54 -0.12 -1.96 -16.99
N LYS A 55 -0.63 -0.78 -17.34
CA LYS A 55 -0.47 -0.17 -18.67
C LYS A 55 1.00 0.10 -19.01
N ASN A 56 1.80 0.46 -18.00
CA ASN A 56 3.20 0.83 -18.16
C ASN A 56 4.18 -0.29 -17.77
N LYS A 57 3.70 -1.51 -17.47
CA LYS A 57 4.48 -2.62 -16.88
C LYS A 57 5.85 -2.84 -17.55
N LYS A 58 5.91 -2.76 -18.88
CA LYS A 58 7.16 -2.99 -19.64
C LYS A 58 8.26 -1.95 -19.37
N LYS A 59 7.93 -0.77 -18.84
CA LYS A 59 8.86 0.33 -18.55
C LYS A 59 9.32 0.35 -17.09
N ILE A 60 8.68 -0.45 -16.23
CA ILE A 60 8.88 -0.46 -14.78
C ILE A 60 9.99 -1.47 -14.44
N LYS A 61 10.99 -1.03 -13.67
CA LYS A 61 12.16 -1.86 -13.33
C LYS A 61 12.05 -2.48 -11.93
N GLU A 62 11.17 -1.95 -11.10
CA GLU A 62 10.99 -2.33 -9.71
C GLU A 62 10.28 -3.68 -9.60
N ASP A 63 11.01 -4.71 -9.16
CA ASP A 63 10.49 -6.08 -9.03
C ASP A 63 9.22 -6.17 -8.17
N PHE A 64 9.18 -5.43 -7.06
CA PHE A 64 8.02 -5.43 -6.16
C PHE A 64 6.73 -4.94 -6.84
N ILE A 65 6.83 -4.10 -7.88
CA ILE A 65 5.67 -3.67 -8.64
C ILE A 65 5.17 -4.81 -9.53
N HIS A 66 6.08 -5.61 -10.09
CA HIS A 66 5.70 -6.80 -10.86
C HIS A 66 5.05 -7.86 -9.96
N GLU A 67 5.53 -8.02 -8.73
CA GLU A 67 4.91 -8.87 -7.72
C GLU A 67 3.51 -8.36 -7.34
N PHE A 68 3.38 -7.07 -7.05
CA PHE A 68 2.09 -6.43 -6.79
C PHE A 68 1.10 -6.68 -7.94
N LEU A 69 1.50 -6.42 -9.19
CA LEU A 69 0.63 -6.59 -10.36
C LEU A 69 0.22 -8.06 -10.62
N ARG A 70 0.98 -9.02 -10.08
CA ARG A 70 0.69 -10.46 -10.20
C ARG A 70 -0.23 -10.93 -9.07
N ASP A 71 0.06 -10.51 -7.85
CA ASP A 71 -0.48 -11.15 -6.65
C ASP A 71 -1.68 -10.38 -6.06
N ALA A 72 -1.75 -9.06 -6.28
CA ALA A 72 -2.82 -8.25 -5.73
C ALA A 72 -4.19 -8.64 -6.31
N LYS A 73 -5.20 -8.70 -5.43
CA LYS A 73 -6.56 -9.11 -5.80
C LYS A 73 -7.51 -7.93 -5.68
N PHE A 74 -8.23 -7.64 -6.77
CA PHE A 74 -9.29 -6.65 -6.72
C PHE A 74 -10.43 -7.15 -5.81
N LYS A 75 -10.76 -6.37 -4.79
CA LYS A 75 -11.86 -6.68 -3.86
C LYS A 75 -13.13 -5.91 -4.21
N SER A 76 -13.05 -4.59 -4.28
CA SER A 76 -14.19 -3.72 -4.60
C SER A 76 -13.70 -2.34 -5.02
N LYS A 77 -14.59 -1.45 -5.49
CA LYS A 77 -14.22 -0.06 -5.75
C LYS A 77 -13.79 0.72 -4.49
N LYS A 78 -14.33 0.34 -3.33
CA LYS A 78 -14.04 0.98 -2.04
C LYS A 78 -12.75 0.45 -1.40
N GLU A 79 -12.48 -0.84 -1.57
CA GLU A 79 -11.29 -1.48 -0.98
C GLU A 79 -10.13 -1.63 -1.96
N GLY A 80 -10.37 -1.45 -3.26
CA GLY A 80 -9.37 -1.49 -4.32
C GLY A 80 -8.73 -2.86 -4.48
N TYR A 81 -7.42 -2.84 -4.72
CA TYR A 81 -6.58 -4.03 -4.81
C TYR A 81 -5.97 -4.33 -3.44
N VAL A 82 -6.25 -5.52 -2.90
CA VAL A 82 -5.63 -6.01 -1.69
C VAL A 82 -4.34 -6.73 -2.06
N TRP A 83 -3.23 -6.28 -1.50
CA TRP A 83 -1.92 -6.88 -1.66
C TRP A 83 -1.38 -7.31 -0.29
N TRP A 84 -0.94 -8.56 -0.17
CA TRP A 84 -0.37 -9.09 1.07
C TRP A 84 1.14 -9.16 0.88
N LEU A 85 1.91 -8.55 1.78
CA LEU A 85 3.36 -8.58 1.62
C LEU A 85 3.90 -9.99 1.92
N TYR A 86 3.38 -10.65 2.95
CA TYR A 86 3.71 -12.02 3.30
C TYR A 86 2.57 -12.59 4.15
N GLY A 87 2.02 -13.74 3.79
CA GLY A 87 1.10 -14.52 4.64
C GLY A 87 1.81 -15.23 5.80
N GLN A 88 2.94 -14.69 6.26
CA GLN A 88 3.77 -15.30 7.28
C GLN A 88 3.31 -14.87 8.67
N GLU A 89 3.15 -15.85 9.55
CA GLU A 89 2.95 -15.68 10.99
C GLU A 89 4.02 -14.74 11.55
N VAL A 90 3.69 -13.47 11.74
CA VAL A 90 4.57 -12.59 12.50
C VAL A 90 4.24 -12.80 13.97
N TYR A 91 5.17 -13.36 14.73
CA TYR A 91 4.93 -13.80 16.11
C TYR A 91 4.80 -12.66 17.13
N ASN A 92 4.95 -11.38 16.72
CA ASN A 92 4.78 -10.25 17.62
C ASN A 92 4.45 -8.93 16.89
N SER A 93 3.86 -8.00 17.64
CA SER A 93 3.47 -6.66 17.17
C SER A 93 4.64 -5.84 16.62
N ARG A 94 5.84 -5.98 17.20
CA ARG A 94 7.03 -5.25 16.75
C ARG A 94 7.42 -5.63 15.33
N GLY A 95 7.47 -6.91 15.01
CA GLY A 95 7.74 -7.40 13.66
C GLY A 95 6.66 -6.96 12.68
N ALA A 96 5.39 -6.99 13.11
CA ALA A 96 4.27 -6.58 12.26
C ALA A 96 4.37 -5.10 11.89
N ASN A 97 4.69 -4.24 12.86
CA ASN A 97 4.88 -2.80 12.64
C ASN A 97 6.10 -2.50 11.75
N GLN A 98 7.21 -3.24 11.90
CA GLN A 98 8.37 -3.10 11.01
C GLN A 98 8.02 -3.49 9.57
N MET A 99 7.21 -4.53 9.38
CA MET A 99 6.77 -4.96 8.05
C MET A 99 5.76 -4.00 7.45
N ALA A 100 4.84 -3.45 8.25
CA ALA A 100 3.94 -2.39 7.84
C ALA A 100 4.72 -1.16 7.36
N LYS A 101 5.77 -0.76 8.08
CA LYS A 101 6.65 0.34 7.66
C LYS A 101 7.29 0.07 6.28
N LYS A 102 7.86 -1.12 6.08
CA LYS A 102 8.43 -1.52 4.78
C LYS A 102 7.38 -1.48 3.67
N MET A 103 6.18 -2.00 3.94
CA MET A 103 5.08 -1.98 2.98
C MET A 103 4.66 -0.55 2.65
N SER A 104 4.58 0.35 3.64
CA SER A 104 4.29 1.77 3.41
C SER A 104 5.33 2.43 2.52
N GLU A 105 6.63 2.17 2.73
CA GLU A 105 7.71 2.67 1.88
C GLU A 105 7.57 2.18 0.42
N MET A 106 7.15 0.94 0.22
CA MET A 106 6.88 0.38 -1.12
C MET A 106 5.66 1.01 -1.78
N VAL A 107 4.57 1.23 -1.03
CA VAL A 107 3.37 1.92 -1.51
C VAL A 107 3.69 3.37 -1.89
N ILE A 108 4.50 4.08 -1.09
CA ILE A 108 4.94 5.44 -1.41
C ILE A 108 5.74 5.46 -2.71
N LYS A 109 6.70 4.54 -2.90
CA LYS A 109 7.45 4.43 -4.15
C LYS A 109 6.53 4.17 -5.35
N MET A 110 5.54 3.29 -5.16
CA MET A 110 4.54 2.97 -6.17
C MET A 110 3.70 4.21 -6.54
N HIS A 111 3.28 5.00 -5.56
CA HIS A 111 2.53 6.24 -5.75
C HIS A 111 3.35 7.29 -6.47
N ASN A 112 4.62 7.49 -6.08
CA ASN A 112 5.52 8.43 -6.75
C ASN A 112 5.67 8.09 -8.24
N LEU A 113 5.84 6.82 -8.58
CA LEU A 113 5.92 6.38 -9.96
C LEU A 113 4.60 6.63 -10.72
N VAL A 114 3.45 6.41 -10.08
CA VAL A 114 2.15 6.72 -10.69
C VAL A 114 2.00 8.22 -10.94
N MET A 115 2.39 9.07 -9.99
CA MET A 115 2.35 10.52 -10.17
C MET A 115 3.28 10.97 -11.31
N GLU A 116 4.49 10.43 -11.39
CA GLU A 116 5.42 10.67 -12.51
C GLU A 116 4.80 10.28 -13.86
N LEU A 117 4.21 9.09 -13.95
CA LEU A 117 3.55 8.59 -15.16
C LEU A 117 2.31 9.42 -15.56
N LEU A 118 1.69 10.13 -14.61
CA LEU A 118 0.57 11.03 -14.85
C LEU A 118 1.01 12.49 -15.07
N GLY A 119 2.29 12.81 -14.89
CA GLY A 119 2.79 14.19 -14.95
C GLY A 119 2.24 15.07 -13.82
N ILE A 120 1.96 14.49 -12.65
CA ILE A 120 1.54 15.21 -11.44
C ILE A 120 2.81 15.52 -10.64
N GLU A 121 3.04 16.80 -10.35
CA GLU A 121 4.12 17.19 -9.46
C GLU A 121 3.82 16.70 -8.04
N SER A 122 4.69 15.81 -7.52
CA SER A 122 4.60 15.41 -6.13
C SER A 122 4.93 16.60 -5.22
N LYS A 123 3.94 17.07 -4.45
CA LYS A 123 4.21 18.01 -3.35
C LYS A 123 5.00 17.36 -2.21
N TYR A 124 5.07 16.02 -2.17
CA TYR A 124 5.83 15.26 -1.18
C TYR A 124 7.23 14.91 -1.71
N ASN A 125 8.26 15.52 -1.13
CA ASN A 125 9.66 15.27 -1.46
C ASN A 125 10.36 14.59 -0.27
N PRO A 126 10.48 13.24 -0.24
CA PRO A 126 11.04 12.53 0.90
C PRO A 126 12.54 12.82 1.14
N ILE A 127 13.23 13.46 0.19
CA ILE A 127 14.64 13.85 0.34
C ILE A 127 14.75 15.10 1.25
N ARG A 128 13.70 15.92 1.36
CA ARG A 128 13.68 17.13 2.20
C ARG A 128 13.13 16.90 3.60
N ASP A 129 12.29 15.89 3.81
CA ASP A 129 11.72 15.62 5.12
C ASP A 129 12.56 14.59 5.91
N LYS A 130 13.76 15.02 6.31
CA LYS A 130 14.53 14.36 7.39
C LYS A 130 14.08 14.81 8.78
N SER A 131 12.98 15.58 8.87
CA SER A 131 12.45 16.15 10.10
C SER A 131 11.17 15.45 10.53
N GLY A 132 11.34 14.23 11.06
CA GLY A 132 10.46 13.70 12.08
C GLY A 132 9.04 13.34 11.64
N TYR A 133 8.85 12.06 11.29
CA TYR A 133 7.61 11.37 11.68
C TYR A 133 7.59 11.24 13.21
N SER A 134 7.19 12.32 13.88
CA SER A 134 6.73 12.34 15.26
C SER A 134 5.23 12.62 15.22
N GLY A 135 4.44 11.59 15.44
CA GLY A 135 3.00 11.73 15.54
C GLY A 135 2.34 10.38 15.42
N TYR A 136 2.13 9.74 16.56
CA TYR A 136 0.96 8.97 17.01
C TYR A 136 1.43 8.02 18.13
N VAL A 137 1.52 8.56 19.34
CA VAL A 137 1.29 7.86 20.61
C VAL A 137 0.10 8.54 21.24
#